data_AF-A0A1F2W5K9-F1
#
_entry.id   AF-A0A1F2W5K9-F1
#
_cell.length_a   1.000
_cell.length_b   1.000
_cell.length_c   1.000
_cell.angle_alpha   90.00
_cell.angle_beta   90.00
_cell.angle_gamma   90.00
#
_symmetry.space_group_name_H-M   'P 1'
#
loop_
_entity.id
_entity.type
_entity.pdbx_description
1 polymer ?
#
loop_
_entity_poly.entity_id
_entity_poly.type
_entity_poly.pdbx_seq_one_letter_code
_entity_poly.pdbx_strand_id
1 'polypeptide(L)'
;MTNRAFCDWCGDAMVVIPSGRPRRYCRRSHRQRAYEARRLAERMGLDRGEALISADVLARVRDRLSVLRAAVHDVERDLADAGDYRAAFRHLYRAAMDLTEVRLEPIAVLADVEG
;
A
#
# COMPACT_ATOMS: atom_id res chain seq x y z
N MET A 1 -20.35 0.96 -13.31
CA MET A 1 -19.07 0.25 -13.58
C MET A 1 -17.96 1.11 -13.03
N THR A 2 -17.54 0.90 -11.79
CA THR A 2 -16.44 1.64 -11.14
C THR A 2 -15.15 1.36 -11.90
N ASN A 3 -14.56 2.41 -12.45
CA ASN A 3 -13.29 2.31 -13.16
C ASN A 3 -12.19 2.07 -12.11
N ARG A 4 -11.63 0.85 -12.09
CA ARG A 4 -10.61 0.49 -11.10
C ARG A 4 -9.29 1.19 -11.47
N ALA A 5 -8.98 2.30 -10.80
CA ALA A 5 -7.79 3.10 -11.08
C ALA A 5 -6.48 2.45 -10.58
N PHE A 6 -6.56 1.44 -9.71
CA PHE A 6 -5.41 0.81 -9.07
C PHE A 6 -5.42 -0.71 -9.19
N CYS A 7 -4.24 -1.30 -9.27
CA CYS A 7 -4.05 -2.74 -9.33
C CYS A 7 -4.40 -3.40 -7.99
N ASP A 8 -5.25 -4.42 -8.01
CA ASP A 8 -5.69 -5.16 -6.81
C ASP A 8 -4.56 -5.92 -6.09
N TRP A 9 -3.40 -6.08 -6.71
CA TRP A 9 -2.24 -6.77 -6.12
C TRP A 9 -1.16 -5.81 -5.64
N CYS A 10 -0.64 -4.96 -6.53
CA CYS A 10 0.48 -4.08 -6.21
C CYS A 10 0.08 -2.68 -5.75
N GLY A 11 -1.20 -2.29 -5.88
CA GLY A 11 -1.69 -0.96 -5.53
C GLY A 11 -1.30 0.15 -6.52
N ASP A 12 -0.41 -0.11 -7.49
CA ASP A 12 0.00 0.90 -8.47
C ASP A 12 -1.17 1.34 -9.36
N ALA A 13 -1.13 2.60 -9.78
CA ALA A 13 -2.07 3.17 -10.73
C ALA A 13 -2.05 2.37 -12.05
N MET A 14 -3.24 2.13 -12.60
CA MET A 14 -3.43 1.46 -13.88
C MET A 14 -3.91 2.45 -14.93
N VAL A 15 -3.52 2.19 -16.18
CA VAL A 15 -4.06 2.93 -17.32
C VAL A 15 -5.56 2.65 -17.41
N VAL A 16 -6.33 3.70 -17.22
CA VAL A 16 -7.78 3.69 -17.38
C VAL A 16 -8.12 3.61 -18.87
N ILE A 17 -8.85 2.57 -19.26
CA ILE A 17 -9.30 2.41 -20.65
C ILE A 17 -10.69 3.06 -20.83
N PRO A 18 -10.92 3.82 -21.93
CA PRO A 18 -12.21 4.49 -22.16
C PRO A 18 -13.37 3.53 -22.40
N SER A 19 -13.09 2.31 -22.87
CA SER A 19 -14.08 1.29 -23.19
C SER A 19 -13.55 -0.12 -22.90
N GLY A 20 -14.46 -1.05 -22.63
CA GLY A 20 -14.15 -2.44 -22.30
C GLY A 20 -14.19 -2.76 -20.80
N ARG A 21 -13.93 -4.02 -20.45
CA ARG A 21 -13.94 -4.48 -19.05
C ARG A 21 -12.72 -3.91 -18.31
N PRO A 22 -12.90 -3.18 -17.18
CA PRO A 22 -11.78 -2.70 -16.39
C PRO A 22 -10.86 -3.85 -15.97
N ARG A 23 -9.55 -3.65 -16.13
CA ARG A 23 -8.55 -4.62 -15.67
C ARG A 23 -8.47 -4.52 -14.15
N ARG A 24 -8.41 -5.67 -13.47
CA ARG A 24 -8.15 -5.73 -12.02
C ARG A 24 -6.66 -5.73 -11.67
N TYR A 25 -5.82 -6.11 -12.63
CA TYR A 25 -4.39 -6.30 -12.42
C TYR A 25 -3.60 -5.68 -13.58
N CYS A 26 -2.51 -4.99 -13.25
CA CYS A 26 -1.67 -4.34 -14.26
C CYS A 26 -0.94 -5.38 -15.15
N ARG A 27 -0.60 -6.56 -14.62
CA ARG A 27 0.15 -7.62 -15.32
C ARG A 27 -0.41 -9.03 -15.03
N ARG A 28 -0.12 -10.00 -15.89
CA ARG A 28 -0.56 -11.40 -15.74
C ARG A 28 0.01 -12.06 -14.47
N SER A 29 1.25 -11.78 -14.12
CA SER A 29 1.90 -12.29 -12.89
C SER A 29 1.14 -11.88 -11.64
N HIS A 30 0.68 -10.63 -11.54
CA HIS A 30 -0.13 -10.16 -10.40
C HIS A 30 -1.47 -10.88 -10.28
N ARG A 31 -2.13 -11.19 -11.41
CA ARG A 31 -3.34 -12.01 -11.41
C ARG A 31 -3.06 -13.43 -10.88
N GLN A 32 -1.93 -14.02 -11.27
CA GLN A 32 -1.54 -15.35 -10.81
C GLN A 32 -1.26 -15.37 -9.31
N ARG A 33 -0.47 -14.41 -8.81
CA ARG A 33 -0.16 -14.29 -7.37
C ARG A 33 -1.41 -14.02 -6.54
N ALA A 34 -2.31 -13.17 -7.02
CA ALA A 34 -3.60 -12.92 -6.35
C ALA A 34 -4.46 -14.19 -6.25
N TYR A 35 -4.46 -15.02 -7.30
CA TYR A 35 -5.13 -16.32 -7.27
C TYR A 35 -4.48 -17.26 -6.24
N GLU A 36 -3.15 -17.38 -6.25
CA GLU A 36 -2.40 -18.24 -5.33
C GLU A 36 -2.61 -17.84 -3.87
N ALA A 37 -2.50 -16.55 -3.56
CA ALA A 37 -2.71 -16.00 -2.22
C ALA A 37 -4.14 -16.26 -1.73
N ARG A 38 -5.15 -16.12 -2.60
CA ARG A 38 -6.54 -16.45 -2.27
C ARG A 38 -6.71 -17.94 -2.00
N ARG A 39 -6.19 -18.81 -2.87
CA ARG A 39 -6.28 -20.27 -2.67
C ARG A 39 -5.56 -20.72 -1.41
N LEU A 40 -4.44 -20.08 -1.05
CA LEU A 40 -3.74 -20.37 0.20
C LEU A 40 -4.59 -19.94 1.40
N ALA A 41 -5.20 -18.76 1.34
CA ALA A 41 -6.05 -18.26 2.42
C ALA A 41 -7.27 -19.16 2.66
N GLU A 42 -7.93 -19.60 1.59
CA GLU A 42 -9.01 -20.61 1.65
C GLU A 42 -8.54 -21.91 2.33
N ARG A 43 -7.34 -22.40 2.01
CA ARG A 43 -6.79 -23.63 2.63
C ARG A 43 -6.43 -23.46 4.09
N MET A 44 -6.01 -22.26 4.48
CA MET A 44 -5.68 -21.93 5.86
C MET A 44 -6.91 -21.60 6.71
N GLY A 45 -8.09 -21.48 6.11
CA GLY A 45 -9.33 -21.16 6.81
C GLY A 45 -9.37 -19.72 7.32
N LEU A 46 -8.74 -18.78 6.61
CA LEU A 46 -8.87 -17.35 6.93
C LEU A 46 -10.33 -16.93 6.77
N ASP A 47 -10.75 -15.98 7.60
CA ASP A 47 -12.00 -15.26 7.43
C ASP A 47 -11.89 -14.20 6.33
N ARG A 48 -13.05 -13.70 5.88
CA ARG A 48 -13.08 -12.58 4.95
C ARG A 48 -12.50 -11.33 5.62
N GLY A 49 -11.76 -10.54 4.85
CA GLY A 49 -11.02 -9.38 5.35
C GLY A 49 -9.65 -9.73 5.94
N GLU A 50 -9.33 -11.02 6.12
CA GLU A 50 -8.05 -11.42 6.70
C GLU A 50 -6.94 -11.58 5.65
N ALA A 51 -5.72 -11.31 6.10
CA ALA A 51 -4.50 -11.53 5.33
C ALA A 51 -3.38 -12.08 6.21
N LEU A 52 -2.63 -13.03 5.66
CA LEU A 52 -1.34 -13.45 6.19
C LEU A 52 -0.23 -12.66 5.51
N ILE A 53 0.58 -11.98 6.32
CA ILE A 53 1.76 -11.23 5.87
C ILE A 53 3.00 -11.70 6.63
N SER A 54 4.18 -11.55 6.02
CA SER A 54 5.45 -11.80 6.71
C SER A 54 5.58 -10.83 7.90
N ALA A 55 5.98 -11.37 9.05
CA ALA A 55 6.26 -10.57 10.24
C ALA A 55 7.35 -9.51 9.98
N ASP A 56 8.38 -9.85 9.20
CA ASP A 56 9.45 -8.92 8.82
C ASP A 56 8.95 -7.78 7.95
N VAL A 57 8.04 -8.09 7.01
CA VAL A 57 7.40 -7.07 6.16
C VAL A 57 6.53 -6.15 7.02
N LEU A 58 5.73 -6.71 7.93
CA LEU A 58 4.91 -5.93 8.86
C LEU A 58 5.77 -5.02 9.76
N ALA A 59 6.86 -5.54 10.31
CA ALA A 59 7.81 -4.76 11.12
C ALA A 59 8.40 -3.60 10.30
N ARG A 60 8.90 -3.88 9.10
CA ARG A 60 9.45 -2.87 8.18
C ARG A 60 8.47 -1.75 7.82
N VAL A 61 7.17 -2.05 7.75
CA VAL A 61 6.12 -1.05 7.53
C VAL A 61 5.87 -0.23 8.78
N ARG A 62 5.76 -0.89 9.95
CA ARG A 62 5.58 -0.21 11.24
C ARG A 62 6.72 0.76 11.54
N ASP A 63 7.95 0.37 11.26
CA ASP A 63 9.14 1.20 11.45
C ASP A 63 9.09 2.46 10.57
N ARG A 64 8.79 2.30 9.28
CA ARG A 64 8.66 3.44 8.35
C ARG A 64 7.51 4.37 8.71
N LEU A 65 6.37 3.81 9.15
CA LEU A 65 5.26 4.62 9.66
C LEU A 65 5.65 5.40 10.93
N SER A 66 6.51 4.83 11.77
CA SER A 66 7.06 5.53 12.93
C SER A 66 7.91 6.73 12.50
N VAL A 67 8.81 6.54 11.52
CA VAL A 67 9.62 7.61 10.94
C VAL A 67 8.76 8.70 10.32
N LEU A 68 7.70 8.33 9.57
CA LEU A 68 6.78 9.32 9.00
C LEU A 68 6.05 10.12 10.10
N ARG A 69 5.56 9.47 11.15
CA ARG A 69 4.91 10.17 12.28
C ARG A 69 5.87 11.17 12.93
N ALA A 70 7.12 10.77 13.17
CA ALA A 70 8.13 11.67 13.71
C ALA A 70 8.38 12.87 12.78
N ALA A 71 8.51 12.63 11.48
CA ALA A 71 8.70 13.70 10.49
C ALA A 71 7.51 14.67 10.44
N VAL A 72 6.28 14.20 10.62
CA VAL A 72 5.09 15.07 10.72
C VAL A 72 5.17 15.97 11.96
N HIS A 73 5.57 15.43 13.11
CA HIS A 73 5.79 16.25 14.31
C HIS A 73 6.93 17.26 14.16
N ASP A 74 7.98 16.92 13.41
CA ASP A 74 9.05 17.86 13.06
C ASP A 74 8.52 19.02 12.22
N VAL A 75 7.65 18.74 11.24
CA VAL A 75 6.98 19.79 10.45
C VAL A 75 6.17 20.73 11.33
N GLU A 76 5.39 20.22 12.28
CA GLU A 76 4.61 21.06 13.20
C GLU A 76 5.50 22.02 13.99
N ARG A 77 6.70 21.57 14.40
CA ARG A 77 7.69 22.41 15.10
C ARG A 77 8.36 23.42 14.16
N ASP A 78 8.83 22.98 13.00
CA ASP A 78 9.52 23.81 12.01
C ASP A 78 8.62 24.94 11.48
N LEU A 79 7.30 24.69 11.39
CA LEU A 79 6.33 25.71 10.98
C LEU A 79 5.96 26.68 12.10
N ALA A 80 6.03 26.24 13.36
CA ALA A 80 5.83 27.11 14.53
C ALA A 80 7.03 28.05 14.77
N ASP A 81 8.24 27.60 14.45
CA ASP A 81 9.48 28.36 14.62
C ASP A 81 9.90 29.07 13.33
N ALA A 82 9.60 30.37 13.23
CA ALA A 82 9.88 31.25 12.08
C ALA A 82 9.29 30.81 10.71
N GLY A 83 8.62 29.66 10.63
CA GLY A 83 8.04 29.13 9.42
C GLY A 83 9.10 28.62 8.43
N ASP A 84 10.06 27.80 8.86
CA ASP A 84 11.02 27.19 7.92
C ASP A 84 10.36 26.07 7.10
N TYR A 85 9.57 26.48 6.10
CA TYR A 85 8.89 25.59 5.16
C TYR A 85 9.85 24.66 4.42
N ARG A 86 11.12 25.06 4.24
CA ARG A 86 12.10 24.26 3.50
C ARG A 86 12.65 23.13 4.34
N ALA A 87 12.90 23.37 5.63
CA ALA A 87 13.24 22.31 6.59
C ALA A 87 12.07 21.34 6.74
N ALA A 88 10.86 21.87 6.98
CA ALA A 88 9.65 21.08 7.13
C ALA A 88 9.40 20.17 5.91
N PHE A 89 9.44 20.74 4.70
CA PHE A 89 9.29 19.96 3.47
C PHE A 89 10.34 18.86 3.34
N ARG A 90 11.60 19.14 3.65
CA ARG A 90 12.70 18.16 3.51
C ARG A 90 12.53 16.97 4.45
N HIS A 91 12.17 17.22 5.71
CA HIS A 91 11.93 16.18 6.70
C HIS A 91 10.80 15.25 6.26
N LEU A 92 9.66 15.84 5.88
CA LEU A 92 8.51 15.08 5.42
C LEU A 92 8.77 14.33 4.11
N TYR A 93 9.39 14.99 3.13
CA TYR A 93 9.67 14.40 1.82
C TYR A 93 10.54 13.16 1.94
N ARG A 94 11.61 13.22 2.74
CA ARG A 94 12.50 12.07 2.95
C ARG A 94 11.75 10.89 3.56
N ALA A 95 11.01 11.11 4.64
CA ALA A 95 10.24 10.06 5.30
C ALA A 95 9.14 9.47 4.39
N ALA A 96 8.50 10.31 3.57
CA ALA A 96 7.49 9.87 2.61
C ALA A 96 8.11 9.05 1.47
N MET A 97 9.28 9.45 0.94
CA MET A 97 9.97 8.70 -0.12
C MET A 97 10.31 7.27 0.32
N ASP A 98 10.76 7.08 1.57
CA ASP A 98 11.08 5.76 2.11
C ASP A 98 9.86 4.80 2.18
N LEU A 99 8.65 5.36 2.26
CA LEU A 99 7.40 4.60 2.19
C LEU A 99 7.01 4.22 0.76
N THR A 100 7.37 5.02 -0.25
CA THR A 100 7.03 4.72 -1.65
C THR A 100 7.67 3.45 -2.18
N GLU A 101 8.76 3.00 -1.56
CA GLU A 101 9.47 1.77 -1.91
C GLU A 101 8.89 0.52 -1.22
N VAL A 102 8.03 0.70 -0.22
CA VAL A 102 7.42 -0.44 0.49
C VAL A 102 6.42 -1.13 -0.44
N ARG A 103 6.50 -2.45 -0.47
CA ARG A 103 5.49 -3.30 -1.11
C ARG A 103 4.92 -4.25 -0.06
N LEU A 104 3.64 -4.07 0.23
CA LEU A 104 2.87 -4.93 1.11
C LEU A 104 2.20 -6.01 0.27
N GLU A 105 2.92 -7.10 0.02
CA GLU A 105 2.37 -8.24 -0.70
C GLU A 105 1.96 -9.33 0.30
N PRO A 106 0.69 -9.73 0.36
CA PRO A 106 0.25 -10.78 1.25
C PRO A 106 0.75 -12.15 0.76
N ILE A 107 1.08 -13.01 1.73
CA ILE A 107 1.33 -14.43 1.48
C ILE A 107 0.00 -15.11 1.16
N ALA A 108 -1.04 -14.78 1.93
CA ALA A 108 -2.41 -15.25 1.76
C ALA A 108 -3.37 -14.10 2.04
N VAL A 109 -4.46 -13.96 1.28
CA VAL A 109 -5.47 -12.93 1.54
C VAL A 109 -6.84 -13.35 1.04
N LEU A 110 -7.87 -13.16 1.87
CA LEU A 110 -9.27 -13.15 1.47
C LEU A 110 -9.78 -11.73 1.57
N ALA A 111 -9.50 -10.94 0.53
CA ALA A 111 -9.98 -9.57 0.48
C ALA A 111 -11.51 -9.54 0.60
N ASP A 112 -12.04 -8.60 1.38
CA ASP A 112 -13.46 -8.29 1.35
C ASP A 112 -13.81 -7.79 -0.05
N VAL A 113 -14.44 -8.68 -0.81
CA VAL A 113 -14.97 -8.37 -2.12
C VAL A 113 -16.32 -7.68 -1.88
N GLU A 114 -16.31 -6.45 -1.39
CA GLU A 114 -17.43 -5.57 -1.72
C GLU A 114 -17.30 -5.19 -3.20
N GLY A 115 -18.38 -5.44 -3.93
CA GLY A 115 -18.47 -5.55 -5.39
C GLY A 115 -18.02 -4.34 -6.19
#